data_AF-A0A5C6BXA8-F1
#
_entry.id   AF-A0A5C6BXA8-F1
#
_cell.length_a   1.000
_cell.length_b   1.000
_cell.length_c   1.000
_cell.angle_alpha   90.00
_cell.angle_beta   90.00
_cell.angle_gamma   90.00
#
_symmetry.space_group_name_H-M   'P 1'
#
loop_
_entity.id
_entity.type
_entity.pdbx_description
1 polymer ?
#
loop_
_entity_poly.entity_id
_entity_poly.type
_entity_poly.pdbx_seq_one_letter_code
_entity_poly.pdbx_strand_id
1 'polypeptide(L)'
;MRRPLTLRQSLLSAANDNVMLRHLLLTLALCLLSTEAWADDDGTNSQADHPPTTDIDFQFDGVWKPKGAILGGDFVPPPALEAIRLTIQKNRYEVTVQGEEQSDRGVFTLDESVLPKRMTIEGKSGPNKGKTILAIYEMKGVNAMRVCYDLSGQEFPEEFKAPKGSQRYLVGYRRQTTNATDTLGVPAPSQHKPNANSNVE
;
A
#
# COMPACT_ATOMS: atom_id res chain seq x y z
N MET A 1 51.52 -18.01 24.08
CA MET A 1 51.51 -17.73 22.63
C MET A 1 50.56 -18.73 21.98
N ARG A 2 49.55 -18.43 21.16
CA ARG A 2 48.91 -17.23 20.60
C ARG A 2 47.42 -17.63 20.48
N ARG A 3 46.47 -16.75 20.85
CA ARG A 3 45.03 -16.99 20.60
C ARG A 3 44.75 -16.79 19.11
N PRO A 4 44.00 -17.67 18.42
CA PRO A 4 43.43 -17.32 17.13
C PRO A 4 42.12 -16.56 17.36
N LEU A 5 42.19 -15.24 17.11
CA LEU A 5 41.04 -14.43 16.71
C LEU A 5 40.53 -14.90 15.34
N THR A 6 39.33 -14.46 14.99
CA THR A 6 38.74 -14.34 13.63
C THR A 6 37.76 -15.40 13.12
N LEU A 7 36.87 -15.92 13.97
CA LEU A 7 35.55 -16.39 13.48
C LEU A 7 34.51 -15.25 13.39
N ARG A 8 34.77 -14.09 14.00
CA ARG A 8 33.90 -12.91 13.91
C ARG A 8 34.04 -12.10 12.62
N GLN A 9 35.08 -12.32 11.82
CA GLN A 9 35.32 -11.52 10.60
C GLN A 9 34.56 -12.02 9.36
N SER A 10 34.06 -13.26 9.35
CA SER A 10 33.35 -13.79 8.18
C SER A 10 31.84 -13.46 8.16
N LEU A 11 31.25 -13.15 9.31
CA LEU A 11 29.83 -12.78 9.41
C LEU A 11 29.54 -11.29 9.16
N LEU A 12 30.57 -10.47 8.96
CA LEU A 12 30.41 -9.03 8.70
C LEU A 12 30.34 -8.68 7.21
N SER A 13 30.59 -9.64 6.30
CA SER A 13 30.58 -9.36 4.85
C SER A 13 29.22 -9.57 4.18
N ALA A 14 28.26 -10.24 4.83
CA ALA A 14 26.94 -10.51 4.25
C ALA A 14 25.86 -9.49 4.65
N ALA A 15 26.21 -8.49 5.47
CA ALA A 15 25.29 -7.47 5.93
C ALA A 15 25.39 -6.14 5.15
N ASN A 16 26.18 -6.09 4.07
CA ASN A 16 26.53 -4.82 3.41
C ASN A 16 25.93 -4.60 2.03
N ASP A 17 25.07 -5.49 1.53
CA ASP A 17 24.38 -5.31 0.23
C ASP A 17 23.05 -4.53 0.35
N ASN A 18 22.81 -3.86 1.48
CA ASN A 18 21.61 -3.05 1.73
C ASN A 18 21.91 -1.59 2.10
N VAL A 19 23.11 -1.12 1.79
CA VAL A 19 23.52 0.27 2.03
C VAL A 19 23.23 1.15 0.82
N MET A 20 23.31 0.63 -0.40
CA MET A 20 23.00 1.38 -1.63
C MET A 20 21.49 1.66 -1.81
N LEU A 21 20.60 0.78 -1.32
CA LEU A 21 19.15 1.02 -1.35
C LEU A 21 18.68 1.97 -0.22
N ARG A 22 19.43 2.01 0.89
CA ARG A 22 19.19 2.93 2.02
C ARG A 22 19.62 4.37 1.75
N HIS A 23 20.55 4.60 0.82
CA HIS A 23 21.08 5.94 0.53
C HIS A 23 20.40 6.66 -0.64
N LEU A 24 19.52 6.00 -1.41
CA LEU A 24 18.81 6.65 -2.52
C LEU A 24 17.69 7.63 -2.08
N LEU A 25 17.38 7.74 -0.78
CA LEU A 25 16.20 8.50 -0.30
C LEU A 25 16.48 9.64 0.68
N LEU A 26 17.74 9.99 0.96
CA LEU A 26 18.07 10.92 2.06
C LEU A 26 18.68 12.28 1.69
N THR A 27 18.73 12.66 0.41
CA THR A 27 19.26 13.98 0.02
C THR A 27 18.30 14.76 -0.87
N LEU A 28 17.36 15.49 -0.26
CA LEU A 28 17.11 16.89 -0.62
C LEU A 28 16.27 17.55 0.49
N ALA A 29 16.95 17.94 1.57
CA ALA A 29 16.46 18.97 2.45
C ALA A 29 16.92 20.33 1.91
N LEU A 30 16.07 21.34 2.14
CA LEU A 30 16.36 22.75 2.30
C LEU A 30 16.02 23.69 1.12
N CYS A 31 14.92 24.44 1.31
CA CYS A 31 14.69 25.88 1.03
C CYS A 31 13.18 26.13 0.95
N LEU A 32 12.56 27.21 1.42
CA LEU A 32 12.83 28.25 2.40
C LEU A 32 11.45 28.89 2.67
N LEU A 33 11.30 29.50 3.85
CA LEU A 33 10.10 30.17 4.36
C LEU A 33 9.50 31.19 3.39
N SER A 34 8.17 31.33 3.38
CA SER A 34 7.46 32.60 3.15
C SER A 34 6.03 32.53 3.67
N THR A 35 5.59 33.67 4.18
CA THR A 35 4.49 33.97 5.09
C THR A 35 3.10 34.02 4.46
N GLU A 36 2.09 33.92 5.32
CA GLU A 36 0.66 34.06 5.03
C GLU A 36 0.29 35.51 4.65
N ALA A 37 -0.64 35.65 3.72
CA ALA A 37 -1.36 36.89 3.47
C ALA A 37 -2.86 36.57 3.42
N TRP A 38 -3.61 37.10 4.38
CA TRP A 38 -5.07 37.17 4.36
C TRP A 38 -5.50 38.41 3.57
N ALA A 39 -6.52 38.24 2.75
CA ALA A 39 -7.35 39.33 2.23
C ALA A 39 -8.81 38.85 2.20
N ASP A 40 -9.61 39.40 3.11
CA ASP A 40 -11.09 39.55 3.02
C ASP A 40 -11.37 40.71 2.04
N ASP A 41 -12.50 40.94 1.37
CA ASP A 41 -13.83 40.35 1.18
C ASP A 41 -14.43 41.13 -0.04
N ASP A 42 -15.41 40.57 -0.74
CA ASP A 42 -16.73 41.20 -0.99
C ASP A 42 -17.50 40.39 -2.03
N GLY A 43 -18.80 40.26 -1.75
CA GLY A 43 -19.70 39.28 -2.30
C GLY A 43 -20.01 39.42 -3.78
N THR A 44 -20.20 38.27 -4.42
CA THR A 44 -21.30 38.12 -5.38
C THR A 44 -21.82 36.70 -5.30
N ASN A 45 -23.07 36.59 -4.86
CA ASN A 45 -23.87 35.38 -4.95
C ASN A 45 -23.94 34.94 -6.42
N SER A 46 -23.20 33.88 -6.75
CA SER A 46 -23.40 33.09 -7.96
C SER A 46 -23.49 31.65 -7.52
N GLN A 47 -24.74 31.22 -7.35
CA GLN A 47 -25.13 29.82 -7.35
C GLN A 47 -24.79 29.24 -8.72
N ALA A 48 -23.52 28.91 -8.93
CA ALA A 48 -23.05 28.12 -10.04
C ALA A 48 -23.09 26.65 -9.60
N ASP A 49 -23.89 25.88 -10.34
CA ASP A 49 -23.92 24.43 -10.44
C ASP A 49 -23.07 23.69 -9.42
N HIS A 50 -23.74 23.15 -8.41
CA HIS A 50 -23.19 22.02 -7.69
C HIS A 50 -22.93 20.96 -8.77
N PRO A 51 -21.67 20.54 -9.03
CA PRO A 51 -21.46 19.39 -9.88
C PRO A 51 -22.28 18.25 -9.26
N PRO A 52 -22.86 17.33 -10.04
CA PRO A 52 -23.61 16.24 -9.45
C PRO A 52 -22.67 15.60 -8.44
N THR A 53 -23.02 15.69 -7.15
CA THR A 53 -22.42 14.90 -6.09
C THR A 53 -22.82 13.48 -6.45
N THR A 54 -22.07 12.93 -7.40
CA THR A 54 -22.17 11.56 -7.83
C THR A 54 -21.86 10.84 -6.54
N ASP A 55 -22.87 10.16 -6.01
CA ASP A 55 -22.71 9.16 -4.99
C ASP A 55 -21.60 8.24 -5.51
N ILE A 56 -20.36 8.50 -5.09
CA ILE A 56 -19.20 7.79 -5.61
C ILE A 56 -19.40 6.40 -5.05
N ASP A 57 -19.93 5.51 -5.89
CA ASP A 57 -19.92 4.08 -5.64
C ASP A 57 -18.50 3.77 -5.19
N PHE A 58 -18.34 3.50 -3.89
CA PHE A 58 -17.05 3.34 -3.24
C PHE A 58 -16.49 1.96 -3.60
N GLN A 59 -16.43 1.68 -4.90
CA GLN A 59 -16.00 0.44 -5.51
C GLN A 59 -14.58 0.07 -5.06
N PHE A 60 -13.81 1.00 -4.50
CA PHE A 60 -12.49 0.72 -3.95
C PHE A 60 -12.48 0.46 -2.44
N ASP A 61 -13.53 0.79 -1.70
CA ASP A 61 -13.52 0.75 -0.23
C ASP A 61 -13.36 -0.66 0.33
N GLY A 62 -12.38 -0.83 1.19
CA GLY A 62 -12.14 -2.09 1.89
C GLY A 62 -10.67 -2.39 2.02
N VAL A 63 -10.41 -3.64 2.41
CA VAL A 63 -9.07 -4.14 2.61
C VAL A 63 -8.68 -4.98 1.41
N TRP A 64 -7.50 -4.76 0.87
CA TRP A 64 -6.96 -5.39 -0.31
C TRP A 64 -5.63 -6.06 0.01
N LYS A 65 -5.46 -7.28 -0.51
CA LYS A 65 -4.19 -8.03 -0.44
C LYS A 65 -3.64 -8.22 -1.85
N PRO A 66 -2.34 -7.93 -2.08
CA PRO A 66 -1.68 -8.34 -3.31
C PRO A 66 -1.78 -9.86 -3.50
N LYS A 67 -2.00 -10.30 -4.74
CA LYS A 67 -1.96 -11.72 -5.14
C LYS A 67 -0.85 -12.03 -6.12
N GLY A 68 -0.26 -11.01 -6.72
CA GLY A 68 0.91 -11.12 -7.58
C GLY A 68 1.38 -9.73 -7.94
N ALA A 69 2.69 -9.54 -8.03
CA ALA A 69 3.24 -8.27 -8.46
C ALA A 69 4.59 -8.44 -9.17
N ILE A 70 4.92 -7.45 -10.00
CA ILE A 70 6.19 -7.29 -10.69
C ILE A 70 6.70 -5.89 -10.35
N LEU A 71 7.92 -5.79 -9.83
CA LEU A 71 8.60 -4.53 -9.55
C LEU A 71 9.84 -4.44 -10.43
N GLY A 72 9.87 -3.48 -11.35
CA GLY A 72 11.03 -3.25 -12.21
C GLY A 72 11.50 -4.49 -12.98
N GLY A 73 10.56 -5.35 -13.40
CA GLY A 73 10.80 -6.60 -14.12
C GLY A 73 10.89 -7.86 -13.27
N ASP A 74 11.03 -7.74 -11.94
CA ASP A 74 11.21 -8.88 -11.05
C ASP A 74 9.91 -9.21 -10.31
N PHE A 75 9.60 -10.51 -10.19
CA PHE A 75 8.44 -10.96 -9.42
C PHE A 75 8.65 -10.68 -7.94
N VAL A 76 7.66 -10.05 -7.31
CA VAL A 76 7.66 -9.86 -5.86
C VAL A 76 7.34 -11.21 -5.20
N PRO A 77 8.18 -11.69 -4.26
CA PRO A 77 8.03 -13.02 -3.68
C PRO A 77 6.78 -13.11 -2.77
N PRO A 78 6.13 -14.29 -2.67
CA PRO A 78 4.89 -14.46 -1.90
C PRO A 78 4.93 -13.93 -0.46
N PRO A 79 6.00 -14.14 0.34
CA PRO A 79 6.05 -13.61 1.71
C PRO A 79 5.96 -12.08 1.77
N ALA A 80 6.54 -11.37 0.79
CA ALA A 80 6.45 -9.92 0.70
C ALA A 80 5.02 -9.48 0.32
N LEU A 81 4.36 -10.19 -0.59
CA LEU A 81 2.96 -9.94 -0.95
C LEU A 81 2.01 -10.15 0.24
N GLU A 82 2.25 -11.19 1.05
CA GLU A 82 1.46 -11.52 2.23
C GLU A 82 1.59 -10.48 3.35
N ALA A 83 2.78 -9.92 3.53
CA ALA A 83 3.06 -8.88 4.52
C ALA A 83 2.33 -7.56 4.22
N ILE A 84 2.06 -7.26 2.94
CA ILE A 84 1.43 -6.00 2.51
C ILE A 84 -0.09 -6.06 2.73
N ARG A 85 -0.67 -4.99 3.27
CA ARG A 85 -2.12 -4.74 3.31
C ARG A 85 -2.40 -3.32 2.81
N LEU A 86 -3.32 -3.19 1.85
CA LEU A 86 -3.83 -1.91 1.38
C LEU A 86 -5.25 -1.72 1.91
N THR A 87 -5.51 -0.68 2.66
CA THR A 87 -6.85 -0.28 3.11
C THR A 87 -7.25 0.98 2.32
N ILE A 88 -8.42 0.96 1.72
CA ILE A 88 -9.01 2.12 1.03
C ILE A 88 -10.31 2.50 1.73
N GLN A 89 -10.48 3.79 2.01
CA GLN A 89 -11.70 4.37 2.56
C GLN A 89 -11.96 5.71 1.89
N LYS A 90 -13.04 5.80 1.11
CA LYS A 90 -13.32 6.93 0.22
C LYS A 90 -12.14 7.20 -0.71
N ASN A 91 -11.53 8.37 -0.58
CA ASN A 91 -10.36 8.79 -1.34
C ASN A 91 -9.04 8.64 -0.56
N ARG A 92 -9.04 7.95 0.59
CA ARG A 92 -7.86 7.74 1.42
C ARG A 92 -7.34 6.32 1.26
N TYR A 93 -6.02 6.19 1.32
CA TYR A 93 -5.36 4.90 1.40
C TYR A 93 -4.47 4.82 2.64
N GLU A 94 -4.27 3.58 3.08
CA GLU A 94 -3.24 3.19 4.03
C GLU A 94 -2.61 1.88 3.56
N VAL A 95 -1.29 1.86 3.45
CA VAL A 95 -0.50 0.64 3.22
C VAL A 95 0.27 0.30 4.47
N THR A 96 0.05 -0.90 5.00
CA THR A 96 0.88 -1.48 6.06
C THR A 96 1.69 -2.65 5.52
N VAL A 97 2.89 -2.81 6.05
CA VAL A 97 3.76 -3.96 5.77
C VAL A 97 4.11 -4.59 7.10
N GLN A 98 3.84 -5.89 7.26
CA GLN A 98 4.18 -6.60 8.47
C GLN A 98 5.69 -6.52 8.74
N GLY A 99 6.05 -6.09 9.96
CA GLY A 99 7.45 -5.89 10.37
C GLY A 99 7.94 -4.45 10.18
N GLU A 100 7.20 -3.59 9.50
CA GLU A 100 7.49 -2.16 9.38
C GLU A 100 6.71 -1.36 10.41
N GLU A 101 7.37 -0.38 11.04
CA GLU A 101 6.75 0.46 12.07
C GLU A 101 5.83 1.53 11.49
N GLN A 102 6.14 2.02 10.30
CA GLN A 102 5.43 3.13 9.67
C GLN A 102 4.55 2.64 8.52
N SER A 103 3.29 3.03 8.56
CA SER A 103 2.37 2.85 7.42
C SER A 103 2.50 4.02 6.45
N ASP A 104 2.37 3.74 5.17
CA ASP A 104 2.25 4.75 4.12
C ASP A 104 0.78 5.18 4.01
N ARG A 105 0.50 6.47 4.10
CA ARG A 105 -0.88 6.98 4.06
C ARG A 105 -0.98 8.19 3.17
N GLY A 106 -2.13 8.33 2.53
CA GLY A 106 -2.40 9.50 1.73
C GLY A 106 -3.79 9.51 1.13
N VAL A 107 -3.90 10.27 0.05
CA VAL A 107 -5.13 10.40 -0.73
C VAL A 107 -4.86 10.03 -2.18
N PHE A 108 -5.93 9.75 -2.91
CA PHE A 108 -5.87 9.56 -4.35
C PHE A 108 -7.05 10.22 -5.06
N THR A 109 -6.87 10.52 -6.34
CA THR A 109 -7.92 10.94 -7.27
C THR A 109 -7.95 9.98 -8.46
N LEU A 110 -9.12 9.87 -9.10
CA LEU A 110 -9.33 9.00 -10.24
C LEU A 110 -9.75 9.84 -11.45
N ASP A 111 -9.17 9.53 -12.61
CA ASP A 111 -9.61 10.02 -13.91
C ASP A 111 -10.06 8.84 -14.76
N GLU A 112 -11.38 8.73 -14.90
CA GLU A 112 -12.04 7.69 -15.69
C GLU A 112 -12.38 8.14 -17.11
N SER A 113 -12.07 9.39 -17.46
CA SER A 113 -12.34 9.94 -18.80
C SER A 113 -11.34 9.46 -19.86
N VAL A 114 -10.24 8.85 -19.42
CA VAL A 114 -9.17 8.33 -20.27
C VAL A 114 -9.00 6.82 -20.12
N LEU A 115 -8.42 6.19 -21.15
CA LEU A 115 -8.10 4.77 -21.16
C LEU A 115 -6.62 4.56 -21.48
N PRO A 116 -5.86 3.81 -20.64
CA PRO A 116 -6.28 3.21 -19.37
C PRO A 116 -6.67 4.25 -18.31
N LYS A 117 -7.61 3.90 -17.41
CA LYS A 117 -8.07 4.79 -16.32
C LYS A 117 -6.90 5.15 -15.42
N ARG A 118 -6.83 6.41 -14.99
CA ARG A 118 -5.68 6.96 -14.25
C ARG A 118 -6.01 7.18 -12.78
N MET A 119 -4.99 7.03 -11.95
CA MET A 119 -5.02 7.31 -10.53
C MET A 119 -3.81 8.17 -10.15
N THR A 120 -4.05 9.29 -9.50
CA THR A 120 -2.98 10.14 -8.93
C THR A 120 -3.00 9.95 -7.42
N ILE A 121 -1.83 9.65 -6.85
CA ILE A 121 -1.71 9.30 -5.43
C ILE A 121 -0.76 10.29 -4.77
N GLU A 122 -1.19 10.88 -3.67
CA GLU A 122 -0.40 11.85 -2.91
C GLU A 122 -0.11 11.30 -1.53
N GLY A 123 1.16 11.01 -1.25
CA GLY A 123 1.59 10.55 0.07
C GLY A 123 1.59 11.68 1.10
N LYS A 124 0.91 11.46 2.21
CA LYS A 124 0.75 12.44 3.31
C LYS A 124 1.55 12.06 4.55
N SER A 125 1.78 10.76 4.79
CA SER A 125 2.68 10.28 5.86
C SER A 125 3.31 8.94 5.50
N GLY A 126 4.40 8.58 6.18
CA GLY A 126 5.16 7.37 5.91
C GLY A 126 6.18 7.51 4.76
N PRO A 127 6.64 6.39 4.19
CA PRO A 127 7.74 6.36 3.21
C PRO A 127 7.54 7.22 1.95
N ASN A 128 6.29 7.52 1.57
CA ASN A 128 5.98 8.34 0.39
C ASN A 128 5.47 9.75 0.73
N LYS A 129 5.65 10.22 1.98
CA LYS A 129 5.26 11.58 2.35
C LYS A 129 5.84 12.62 1.39
N GLY A 130 4.98 13.47 0.84
CA GLY A 130 5.35 14.54 -0.08
C GLY A 130 5.60 14.09 -1.51
N LYS A 131 5.48 12.79 -1.82
CA LYS A 131 5.59 12.27 -3.19
C LYS A 131 4.22 12.17 -3.86
N THR A 132 4.25 12.35 -5.17
CA THR A 132 3.14 12.06 -6.07
C THR A 132 3.49 10.80 -6.86
N ILE A 133 2.60 9.81 -6.87
CA ILE A 133 2.74 8.57 -7.64
C ILE A 133 1.63 8.56 -8.68
N LEU A 134 2.01 8.37 -9.94
CA LEU A 134 1.08 8.32 -11.07
C LEU A 134 0.83 6.86 -11.43
N ALA A 135 -0.43 6.50 -11.64
CA ALA A 135 -0.80 5.11 -11.90
C ALA A 135 -1.90 4.99 -12.94
N ILE A 136 -1.98 3.81 -13.54
CA ILE A 136 -3.18 3.34 -14.21
C ILE A 136 -3.79 2.18 -13.44
N TYR A 137 -5.09 2.03 -13.52
CA TYR A 137 -5.81 1.00 -12.80
C TYR A 137 -6.98 0.44 -13.59
N GLU A 138 -7.45 -0.73 -13.16
CA GLU A 138 -8.73 -1.27 -13.59
C GLU A 138 -9.32 -2.17 -12.51
N MET A 139 -10.65 -2.20 -12.46
CA MET A 139 -11.41 -3.17 -11.67
C MET A 139 -11.70 -4.40 -12.52
N LYS A 140 -11.25 -5.57 -12.08
CA LYS A 140 -11.50 -6.87 -12.71
C LYS A 140 -12.64 -7.61 -11.98
N GLY A 141 -13.77 -6.92 -11.81
CA GLY A 141 -14.90 -7.36 -10.99
C GLY A 141 -14.86 -6.80 -9.57
N VAL A 142 -15.88 -7.11 -8.77
CA VAL A 142 -16.13 -6.46 -7.46
C VAL A 142 -15.04 -6.70 -6.41
N ASN A 143 -14.25 -7.76 -6.53
CA ASN A 143 -13.23 -8.15 -5.54
C ASN A 143 -11.82 -8.22 -6.12
N ALA A 144 -11.58 -7.66 -7.31
CA ALA A 144 -10.30 -7.73 -7.97
C ALA A 144 -9.93 -6.39 -8.62
N MET A 145 -8.71 -5.95 -8.38
CA MET A 145 -8.17 -4.70 -8.91
C MET A 145 -6.78 -4.98 -9.48
N ARG A 146 -6.42 -4.33 -10.59
CA ARG A 146 -5.05 -4.32 -11.11
C ARG A 146 -4.58 -2.87 -11.19
N VAL A 147 -3.36 -2.61 -10.74
CA VAL A 147 -2.77 -1.27 -10.73
C VAL A 147 -1.34 -1.35 -11.25
N CYS A 148 -0.95 -0.41 -12.10
CA CYS A 148 0.44 -0.18 -12.47
C CYS A 148 0.83 1.22 -12.01
N TYR A 149 1.85 1.31 -11.17
CA TYR A 149 2.37 2.56 -10.61
C TYR A 149 3.65 2.96 -11.32
N ASP A 150 3.82 4.25 -11.55
CA ASP A 150 5.11 4.90 -11.72
C ASP A 150 5.63 5.38 -10.36
N LEU A 151 6.58 4.64 -9.78
CA LEU A 151 7.17 5.04 -8.51
C LEU A 151 8.10 6.26 -8.64
N SER A 152 8.47 6.64 -9.87
CA SER A 152 9.24 7.87 -10.12
C SER A 152 8.37 9.14 -10.12
N GLY A 153 7.05 8.98 -10.28
CA GLY A 153 6.07 10.07 -10.31
C GLY A 153 6.12 10.96 -11.56
N GLN A 154 6.80 10.52 -12.63
CA GLN A 154 7.04 11.36 -13.81
C GLN A 154 5.92 11.26 -14.84
N GLU A 155 5.38 10.05 -15.05
CA GLU A 155 4.39 9.81 -16.10
C GLU A 155 3.36 8.73 -15.74
N PHE A 156 2.12 8.92 -16.20
CA PHE A 156 1.14 7.84 -16.14
C PHE A 156 1.61 6.66 -17.01
N PRO A 157 1.64 5.41 -16.50
CA PRO A 157 1.96 4.27 -17.35
C PRO A 157 0.95 4.16 -18.51
N GLU A 158 1.43 3.81 -19.70
CA GLU A 158 0.56 3.62 -20.87
C GLU A 158 -0.05 2.22 -20.94
N GLU A 159 0.58 1.25 -20.26
CA GLU A 159 0.17 -0.14 -20.26
C GLU A 159 0.47 -0.83 -18.91
N PHE A 160 -0.23 -1.93 -18.65
CA PHE A 160 -0.04 -2.73 -17.44
C PHE A 160 1.21 -3.62 -17.56
N LYS A 161 2.39 -3.00 -17.58
CA LYS A 161 3.69 -3.68 -17.59
C LYS A 161 4.67 -3.03 -16.62
N ALA A 162 5.58 -3.84 -16.11
CA ALA A 162 6.73 -3.38 -15.34
C ALA A 162 8.02 -3.95 -15.94
N PRO A 163 8.56 -3.33 -17.00
CA PRO A 163 9.77 -3.81 -17.67
C PRO A 163 10.99 -3.83 -16.76
N LYS A 164 11.97 -4.68 -17.10
CA LYS A 164 13.23 -4.79 -16.34
C LYS A 164 13.94 -3.44 -16.23
N GLY A 165 14.33 -3.07 -15.01
CA GLY A 165 15.04 -1.81 -14.73
C GLY A 165 14.17 -0.55 -14.71
N SER A 166 12.85 -0.68 -14.92
CA SER A 166 11.93 0.44 -14.78
C SER A 166 11.58 0.71 -13.30
N GLN A 167 11.10 1.92 -13.00
CA GLN A 167 10.50 2.24 -11.69
C GLN A 167 8.99 1.91 -11.66
N ARG A 168 8.59 0.89 -12.43
CA ARG A 168 7.19 0.47 -12.50
C ARG A 168 6.90 -0.63 -11.50
N TYR A 169 5.76 -0.53 -10.83
CA TYR A 169 5.21 -1.57 -9.98
C TYR A 169 3.86 -1.99 -10.52
N LEU A 170 3.75 -3.21 -11.05
CA LEU A 170 2.49 -3.80 -11.52
C LEU A 170 2.00 -4.79 -10.49
N VAL A 171 0.76 -4.65 -10.01
CA VAL A 171 0.20 -5.52 -8.96
C VAL A 171 -1.26 -5.82 -9.20
N GLY A 172 -1.63 -7.07 -8.95
CA GLY A 172 -3.01 -7.52 -8.84
C GLY A 172 -3.41 -7.69 -7.38
N TYR A 173 -4.53 -7.09 -6.99
CA TYR A 173 -5.11 -7.18 -5.66
C TYR A 173 -6.37 -8.05 -5.63
N ARG A 174 -6.66 -8.60 -4.45
CA ARG A 174 -7.96 -9.16 -4.09
C ARG A 174 -8.50 -8.49 -2.84
N ARG A 175 -9.77 -8.08 -2.90
CA ARG A 175 -10.47 -7.56 -1.73
C ARG A 175 -10.62 -8.69 -0.72
N GLN A 176 -10.32 -8.41 0.53
CA GLN A 176 -10.60 -9.29 1.65
C GLN A 176 -12.10 -9.20 1.93
N THR A 177 -12.80 -10.31 1.78
CA THR A 177 -14.12 -10.46 2.35
C THR A 177 -13.93 -10.67 3.85
N THR A 178 -14.61 -9.88 4.67
CA THR A 178 -14.66 -10.16 6.11
C THR A 178 -15.24 -11.56 6.28
N ASN A 179 -14.40 -12.53 6.63
CA ASN A 179 -14.93 -13.82 7.07
C ASN A 179 -15.61 -13.54 8.41
N ALA A 180 -16.90 -13.88 8.52
CA ALA A 180 -17.73 -13.69 9.72
C ALA A 180 -17.16 -14.37 10.99
N THR A 181 -16.04 -15.08 10.88
CA THR A 181 -15.35 -15.76 11.98
C THR A 181 -14.41 -14.84 12.78
N ASP A 182 -14.09 -13.62 12.29
CA ASP A 182 -13.16 -12.71 12.99
C ASP A 182 -13.86 -11.73 13.97
N THR A 183 -15.20 -11.83 14.13
CA THR A 183 -15.99 -10.94 15.00
C THR A 183 -16.65 -11.65 16.19
N LEU A 184 -16.43 -12.95 16.36
CA LEU A 184 -16.94 -13.67 17.53
C LEU A 184 -15.78 -14.47 18.15
N GLY A 185 -15.10 -13.84 19.09
CA GLY A 185 -14.34 -14.52 20.14
C GLY A 185 -15.25 -15.34 21.05
N VAL A 186 -16.06 -16.23 20.48
CA VAL A 186 -16.78 -17.27 21.19
C VAL A 186 -15.84 -18.48 21.21
N PRO A 187 -15.27 -18.86 22.36
CA PRO A 187 -14.51 -20.09 22.43
C PRO A 187 -15.40 -21.25 22.00
N ALA A 188 -14.90 -22.07 21.07
CA ALA A 188 -15.56 -23.30 20.66
C ALA A 188 -15.94 -24.12 21.91
N PRO A 189 -17.16 -24.67 22.00
CA PRO A 189 -17.54 -25.49 23.13
C PRO A 189 -16.58 -26.68 23.22
N SER A 190 -15.89 -26.76 24.37
CA SER A 190 -15.01 -27.88 24.71
C SER A 190 -15.75 -29.19 24.48
N GLN A 191 -15.19 -30.02 23.61
CA GLN A 191 -15.69 -31.37 23.40
C GLN A 191 -15.51 -32.15 24.71
N HIS A 192 -16.60 -32.30 25.44
CA HIS A 192 -16.69 -33.21 26.58
C HIS A 192 -16.58 -34.63 26.02
N LYS A 193 -15.36 -35.19 26.06
CA LYS A 193 -15.13 -36.60 25.78
C LYS A 193 -15.79 -37.40 26.91
N PRO A 194 -16.80 -38.24 26.66
CA PRO A 194 -17.35 -39.09 27.71
C PRO A 194 -16.24 -40.04 28.15
N ASN A 195 -15.86 -39.95 29.43
CA ASN A 195 -14.97 -40.89 30.07
C ASN A 195 -15.70 -42.24 30.17
N ALA A 196 -15.29 -43.20 29.35
CA ALA A 196 -15.58 -44.60 29.57
C ALA A 196 -14.60 -45.13 30.62
N ASN A 197 -15.12 -45.56 31.76
CA ASN A 197 -14.60 -46.60 32.67
C ASN A 197 -15.65 -46.77 33.79
N SER A 198 -16.56 -47.74 33.71
CA SER A 198 -16.42 -49.17 34.04
C SER A 198 -16.53 -49.49 35.54
N ASN A 199 -17.72 -49.99 35.89
CA ASN A 199 -18.02 -51.14 36.77
C ASN A 199 -17.84 -51.11 38.30
N VAL A 200 -18.72 -51.93 38.90
CA VAL A 200 -18.69 -52.63 40.21
C VAL A 200 -19.10 -51.72 41.39
N GLU A 201 -20.09 -51.98 42.23
CA GLU A 201 -20.87 -53.17 42.65
C GLU A 201 -22.26 -52.72 43.13
#